data_AF-A0A520W069-F1
#
_entry.id   AF-A0A520W069-F1
#
_cell.length_a   1.000
_cell.length_b   1.000
_cell.length_c   1.000
_cell.angle_alpha   90.00
_cell.angle_beta   90.00
_cell.angle_gamma   90.00
#
_symmetry.space_group_name_H-M   'P 1'
#
loop_
_entity.id
_entity.type
_entity.pdbx_description
1 polymer ?
#
loop_
_entity_poly.entity_id
_entity_poly.type
_entity_poly.pdbx_seq_one_letter_code
_entity_poly.pdbx_strand_id
1 'polypeptide(L)'
;MNILEKRKLLKNKIFSLQDEVSRILSIDNDVDKFLDNSTILDEWEEIIPDAEYGIFVMAILNNVKRESIINKILDSILNTDESNFRGPATENNNIKQHPFC
;
A
#
# COMPACT_ATOMS: atom_id res chain seq x y z
N MET A 1 -8.71 -18.49 13.43
CA MET A 1 -8.04 -17.18 13.54
C MET A 1 -9.07 -16.09 13.29
N ASN A 2 -9.24 -15.13 14.20
CA ASN A 2 -10.20 -14.04 14.02
C ASN A 2 -9.64 -12.96 13.05
N ILE A 3 -10.49 -12.04 12.61
CA ILE A 3 -10.12 -11.02 11.62
C ILE A 3 -9.03 -10.07 12.12
N LEU A 4 -9.00 -9.75 13.41
CA LEU A 4 -8.02 -8.87 14.02
C LEU A 4 -6.62 -9.49 14.00
N GLU A 5 -6.50 -10.76 14.35
CA GLU A 5 -5.24 -11.50 14.30
C GLU A 5 -4.75 -11.64 12.86
N LYS A 6 -5.65 -11.91 11.90
CA LYS A 6 -5.29 -11.94 10.47
C LYS A 6 -4.76 -10.59 9.99
N ARG A 7 -5.43 -9.49 10.37
CA ARG A 7 -5.01 -8.12 10.03
C ARG A 7 -3.62 -7.82 10.58
N LYS A 8 -3.38 -8.15 11.86
CA LYS A 8 -2.07 -7.96 12.50
C LYS A 8 -0.97 -8.77 11.81
N LEU A 9 -1.26 -10.02 11.44
CA LEU A 9 -0.32 -10.88 10.71
C LEU A 9 0.02 -10.29 9.34
N LEU A 10 -0.98 -9.89 8.56
CA LEU A 10 -0.78 -9.27 7.24
C LEU A 10 0.03 -7.97 7.35
N LYS A 11 -0.29 -7.11 8.33
CA LYS A 11 0.45 -5.88 8.58
C LYS A 11 1.93 -6.15 8.84
N ASN A 12 2.22 -7.15 9.69
CA ASN A 12 3.60 -7.53 9.97
C ASN A 12 4.31 -8.08 8.73
N LYS A 13 3.63 -8.88 7.91
CA LYS A 13 4.19 -9.38 6.64
C LYS A 13 4.55 -8.24 5.69
N ILE A 14 3.67 -7.25 5.54
CA ILE A 14 3.93 -6.06 4.71
C ILE A 14 5.16 -5.31 5.24
N PHE A 15 5.27 -5.11 6.57
CA PHE A 15 6.43 -4.45 7.16
C PHE A 15 7.73 -5.24 6.99
N SER A 16 7.70 -6.56 7.17
CA SER A 16 8.85 -7.42 6.91
C SER A 16 9.31 -7.31 5.45
N LEU A 17 8.37 -7.33 4.51
CA LEU A 17 8.66 -7.17 3.09
C LEU A 17 9.26 -5.79 2.78
N GLN A 18 8.72 -4.71 3.36
CA GLN A 18 9.27 -3.36 3.23
C GLN A 18 10.72 -3.28 3.71
N ASP A 19 11.01 -3.87 4.89
CA ASP A 19 12.35 -3.85 5.46
C ASP A 19 13.33 -4.70 4.61
N GLU A 20 12.87 -5.83 4.05
CA GLU A 20 13.67 -6.66 3.13
C GLU A 20 13.97 -5.94 1.82
N VAL A 21 12.96 -5.37 1.15
CA VAL A 21 13.14 -4.62 -0.10
C VAL A 21 14.01 -3.40 0.12
N SER A 22 13.79 -2.65 1.22
CA SER A 22 14.64 -1.51 1.58
C SER A 22 16.09 -1.91 1.83
N ARG A 23 16.36 -3.12 2.34
CA ARG A 23 17.71 -3.65 2.53
C ARG A 23 18.35 -4.07 1.21
N ILE A 24 17.59 -4.64 0.29
CA ILE A 24 18.09 -5.01 -1.05
C ILE A 24 18.44 -3.73 -1.82
N LEU A 25 17.53 -2.77 -1.85
CA LEU A 25 17.70 -1.50 -2.57
C LEU A 25 18.74 -0.56 -1.94
N SER A 26 19.17 -0.80 -0.70
CA SER A 26 20.29 -0.06 -0.10
C SER A 26 21.66 -0.57 -0.56
N ILE A 27 21.73 -1.79 -1.11
CA ILE A 27 22.94 -2.38 -1.69
C ILE A 27 23.05 -1.99 -3.17
N ASP A 28 21.95 -2.12 -3.91
CA ASP A 28 21.83 -1.76 -5.32
C ASP A 28 20.51 -0.99 -5.51
N ASN A 29 20.59 0.32 -5.75
CA ASN A 29 19.42 1.20 -5.75
C ASN A 29 18.64 1.21 -7.07
N ASP A 30 19.05 0.38 -8.02
CA ASP A 30 18.41 0.27 -9.33
C ASP A 30 17.06 -0.45 -9.18
N VAL A 31 16.01 0.36 -9.09
CA VAL A 31 14.62 -0.11 -8.91
C VAL A 31 14.15 -0.89 -10.13
N ASP A 32 14.50 -0.46 -11.34
CA ASP A 32 14.07 -1.12 -12.57
C ASP A 32 14.68 -2.53 -12.63
N LYS A 33 16.00 -2.62 -12.37
CA LYS A 33 16.68 -3.91 -12.27
C LYS A 33 16.12 -4.77 -11.15
N PHE A 34 15.74 -4.20 -10.00
CA PHE A 34 15.08 -4.97 -8.94
C PHE A 34 13.76 -5.57 -9.42
N LEU A 35 12.90 -4.77 -10.05
CA LEU A 35 11.61 -5.23 -10.56
C LEU A 35 11.77 -6.27 -11.67
N ASP A 36 12.74 -6.11 -12.57
CA ASP A 36 12.97 -7.04 -13.67
C ASP A 36 13.49 -8.42 -13.21
N ASN A 37 14.16 -8.48 -12.06
CA ASN A 37 14.89 -9.69 -11.61
C ASN A 37 14.34 -10.29 -10.31
N SER A 38 13.33 -9.69 -9.69
CA SER A 38 12.77 -10.11 -8.41
C SER A 38 11.36 -10.66 -8.59
N THR A 39 11.06 -11.74 -7.89
CA THR A 39 9.71 -12.35 -7.83
C THR A 39 9.07 -12.17 -6.45
N ILE A 40 9.64 -11.31 -5.59
CA ILE A 40 9.23 -11.18 -4.19
C ILE A 40 7.84 -10.53 -4.04
N LEU A 41 7.38 -9.81 -5.06
CA LEU A 41 6.07 -9.13 -5.07
C LEU A 41 4.98 -9.96 -5.76
N ASP A 42 5.34 -11.00 -6.51
CA ASP A 42 4.44 -11.81 -7.34
C ASP A 42 3.38 -12.51 -6.48
N GLU A 43 3.76 -13.00 -5.30
CA GLU A 43 2.83 -13.67 -4.37
C GLU A 43 1.69 -12.74 -3.90
N TRP A 44 1.89 -11.42 -3.97
CA TRP A 44 0.89 -10.44 -3.56
C TRP A 44 -0.04 -10.03 -4.70
N GLU A 45 0.33 -10.29 -5.96
CA GLU A 45 -0.50 -10.00 -7.13
C GLU A 45 -1.78 -10.85 -7.13
N GLU A 46 -1.71 -12.10 -6.64
CA GLU A 46 -2.88 -12.97 -6.50
C GLU A 46 -3.79 -12.61 -5.32
N ILE A 47 -3.29 -11.84 -4.35
CA ILE A 47 -3.96 -11.58 -3.06
C ILE A 47 -4.57 -10.18 -3.03
N ILE A 48 -3.89 -9.20 -3.63
CA ILE A 48 -4.30 -7.80 -3.63
C ILE A 48 -5.05 -7.52 -4.94
N PRO A 49 -6.22 -6.86 -4.90
CA PRO A 49 -6.91 -6.48 -6.12
C PRO A 49 -6.06 -5.54 -7.00
N ASP A 50 -6.18 -5.66 -8.32
CA ASP A 50 -5.40 -4.89 -9.31
C ASP A 50 -5.40 -3.36 -9.04
N ALA A 51 -6.55 -2.81 -8.63
CA ALA A 51 -6.71 -1.39 -8.35
C ALA A 51 -5.85 -0.89 -7.18
N GLU A 52 -5.55 -1.77 -6.21
CA GLU A 52 -4.74 -1.47 -5.03
C GLU A 52 -3.31 -2.01 -5.15
N TYR A 53 -3.03 -2.94 -6.07
CA TYR A 53 -1.69 -3.53 -6.23
C TYR A 53 -0.62 -2.48 -6.54
N GLY A 54 -0.91 -1.52 -7.44
CA GLY A 54 0.03 -0.43 -7.72
C GLY A 54 0.36 0.43 -6.49
N ILE A 55 -0.63 0.66 -5.61
CA ILE A 55 -0.43 1.39 -4.35
C ILE A 55 0.49 0.59 -3.42
N PHE A 56 0.27 -0.72 -3.34
CA PHE A 56 1.11 -1.64 -2.57
C PHE A 56 2.55 -1.61 -3.07
N VAL A 57 2.80 -1.82 -4.37
CA VAL A 57 4.16 -1.80 -4.94
C VAL A 57 4.88 -0.49 -4.61
N MET A 58 4.21 0.65 -4.83
CA MET A 58 4.77 1.96 -4.50
C MET A 58 5.07 2.11 -3.00
N ALA A 59 4.20 1.59 -2.12
CA ALA A 59 4.41 1.62 -0.69
C ALA A 59 5.57 0.70 -0.24
N ILE A 60 5.80 -0.43 -0.91
CA ILE A 60 6.93 -1.32 -0.64
C ILE A 60 8.25 -0.66 -1.05
N LEU A 61 8.35 -0.23 -2.31
CA LEU A 61 9.58 0.35 -2.88
C LEU A 61 10.03 1.61 -2.12
N ASN A 62 9.09 2.42 -1.66
CA ASN A 62 9.37 3.66 -0.93
C ASN A 62 9.39 3.49 0.60
N ASN A 63 9.25 2.26 1.11
CA ASN A 63 9.18 1.96 2.55
C ASN A 63 8.15 2.85 3.30
N VAL A 64 6.96 3.01 2.72
CA VAL A 64 5.91 3.88 3.26
C VAL A 64 5.19 3.18 4.42
N LYS A 65 5.40 3.66 5.65
CA LYS A 65 4.76 3.12 6.87
C LYS A 65 3.53 3.93 7.32
N ARG A 66 2.93 4.72 6.42
CA ARG A 66 1.77 5.55 6.74
C ARG A 66 0.54 4.68 7.00
N GLU A 67 0.01 4.78 8.21
CA GLU A 67 -1.11 3.95 8.68
C GLU A 67 -2.33 3.98 7.75
N SER A 68 -2.66 5.12 7.15
CA SER A 68 -3.80 5.23 6.21
C SER A 68 -3.61 4.42 4.93
N ILE A 69 -2.38 4.33 4.42
CA ILE A 69 -2.07 3.57 3.20
C ILE A 69 -2.05 2.09 3.52
N ILE A 70 -1.38 1.71 4.61
CA ILE A 70 -1.31 0.32 5.07
C ILE A 70 -2.69 -0.22 5.40
N ASN A 71 -3.54 0.57 6.07
CA ASN A 71 -4.91 0.17 6.35
C ASN A 71 -5.71 -0.05 5.07
N LYS A 72 -5.61 0.83 4.07
CA LYS A 72 -6.32 0.65 2.80
C LYS A 72 -5.92 -0.64 2.07
N ILE A 73 -4.63 -0.99 2.07
CA ILE A 73 -4.14 -2.26 1.51
C ILE A 73 -4.66 -3.45 2.32
N LEU A 74 -4.67 -3.35 3.66
CA LEU A 74 -5.20 -4.42 4.51
C LEU A 74 -6.71 -4.59 4.34
N ASP A 75 -7.44 -3.49 4.15
CA ASP A 75 -8.88 -3.50 3.96
C ASP A 75 -9.25 -4.11 2.60
N SER A 76 -8.47 -3.86 1.55
CA SER A 76 -8.65 -4.50 0.24
C SER A 76 -8.40 -6.01 0.28
N ILE A 77 -7.34 -6.46 0.96
CA ILE A 77 -7.04 -7.91 1.13
C ILE A 77 -8.13 -8.61 1.95
N LEU A 78 -8.64 -7.95 2.99
CA LEU A 78 -9.62 -8.54 3.90
C LEU A 78 -11.08 -8.38 3.41
N ASN A 79 -11.29 -7.72 2.27
CA ASN A 79 -12.61 -7.34 1.74
C ASN A 79 -13.50 -6.70 2.81
N THR A 80 -12.90 -5.88 3.67
CA THR A 80 -13.66 -5.12 4.66
C THR A 80 -14.11 -3.85 3.99
N ASP A 81 -15.32 -3.84 3.43
CA ASP A 81 -15.90 -2.67 2.78
C ASP A 81 -15.76 -1.42 3.66
N GLU A 82 -15.13 -0.37 3.13
CA GLU A 82 -15.03 0.97 3.74
C GLU A 82 -16.39 1.69 3.87
N SER A 83 -17.52 0.98 3.76
CA SER A 83 -18.85 1.57 3.97
C SER A 83 -19.05 2.17 5.37
N ASN A 84 -18.11 1.95 6.31
CA ASN A 84 -18.12 2.53 7.66
C ASN A 84 -16.98 3.52 7.97
N PHE A 85 -16.10 3.88 7.02
CA PHE A 85 -15.03 4.87 7.25
C PHE A 85 -15.04 6.00 6.22
N ARG A 86 -16.21 6.62 6.01
CA ARG A 86 -16.22 8.04 5.64
C ARG A 86 -15.71 8.81 6.86
N GLY A 87 -14.42 9.12 6.88
CA GLY A 87 -13.93 10.24 7.70
C GLY A 87 -14.80 11.48 7.42
N PRO A 88 -15.04 12.36 8.40
CA PRO A 88 -15.92 13.51 8.20
C PRO A 88 -15.43 14.30 6.98
N ALA A 89 -16.28 14.34 5.95
CA ALA A 89 -16.09 15.22 4.82
C ALA A 89 -16.03 16.65 5.36
N THR A 90 -14.84 17.22 5.45
CA THR A 90 -14.71 18.66 5.62
C THR A 90 -14.94 19.26 4.25
N GLU A 91 -16.20 19.54 3.95
CA GLU A 91 -16.58 20.42 2.84
C GLU A 91 -15.96 21.81 3.11
N ASN A 92 -14.77 22.04 2.56
CA ASN A 92 -14.27 23.39 2.37
C ASN A 92 -14.38 23.72 0.88
N ASN A 93 -15.57 24.19 0.49
CA ASN A 93 -15.81 24.81 -0.79
C ASN A 93 -14.97 26.09 -0.91
N ASN A 94 -13.76 25.98 -1.47
CA ASN A 94 -13.01 27.11 -2.00
C ASN A 94 -12.49 26.72 -3.38
N ILE A 95 -13.37 26.80 -4.37
CA ILE A 95 -13.00 26.78 -5.79
C ILE A 95 -12.21 28.08 -6.05
N LYS A 96 -10.88 28.01 -5.96
CA LYS A 96 -10.04 29.01 -6.62
C LYS A 96 -9.99 28.64 -8.09
N GLN A 97 -10.63 29.46 -8.93
CA GLN A 97 -10.48 29.43 -10.39
C GLN A 97 -8.99 29.41 -10.76
N HIS A 98 -8.65 28.53 -11.70
CA HIS A 98 -7.34 28.46 -12.31
C HIS A 98 -7.12 29.66 -13.26
N PRO A 99 -5.97 30.35 -13.21
CA PRO A 99 -5.71 31.56 -14.00
C PRO A 99 -5.54 31.37 -15.53
N PHE A 100 -5.90 30.21 -16.10
CA PHE A 100 -5.85 29.99 -17.55
C PHE A 100 -7.20 29.53 -18.15
N CYS A 101 -8.32 29.85 -17.49
CA CYS A 101 -9.63 29.85 -18.12
C CYS A 101 -10.08 31.29 -18.42
#